data_AF-A0A0U1HVC7-F1
#
_entry.id   AF-A0A0U1HVC7-F1
#
_cell.length_a   1.000
_cell.length_b   1.000
_cell.length_c   1.000
_cell.angle_alpha   90.00
_cell.angle_beta   90.00
_cell.angle_gamma   90.00
#
_symmetry.space_group_name_H-M   'P 1'
#
loop_
_entity.id
_entity.type
_entity.pdbx_description
1 polymer ?
#
loop_
_entity_poly.entity_id
_entity_poly.type
_entity_poly.pdbx_seq_one_letter_code
_entity_poly.pdbx_strand_id
1 'polypeptide(L)'
;MITLAQLARNYGYDESTVRKWKQQGMPHGKDVADEITINWIVENQIKPLRNTDIKEQIEIQRLAKLTAEARQAEIDLEIKMGELIETQYLENELGTFLKKIRDHIRTVPNKNYLELFEQESASDVKRVLQQSIDTILNEIGDFKLEGGKDAEPEQQQITESTKKGNKENIATPKT
;
A
#
# COMPACT_ATOMS: atom_id res chain seq x y z
N MET A 1 -28.60 25.32 39.92
CA MET A 1 -27.73 26.00 40.90
C MET A 1 -27.33 25.00 41.96
N ILE A 2 -26.30 24.21 41.64
CA ILE A 2 -25.64 23.29 42.56
C ILE A 2 -24.93 24.10 43.63
N THR A 3 -25.18 23.79 44.90
CA THR A 3 -24.45 24.41 46.02
C THR A 3 -23.09 23.74 46.23
N LEU A 4 -22.12 24.47 46.83
CA LEU A 4 -20.79 23.92 47.13
C LEU A 4 -20.86 22.67 48.02
N ALA A 5 -21.82 22.61 48.94
CA ALA A 5 -22.06 21.46 49.80
C ALA A 5 -22.60 20.24 49.02
N GLN A 6 -23.42 20.45 47.98
CA GLN A 6 -23.86 19.37 47.10
C GLN A 6 -22.72 18.87 46.20
N LEU A 7 -21.88 19.78 45.70
CA LEU A 7 -20.69 19.43 44.92
C LEU A 7 -19.71 18.59 45.75
N ALA A 8 -19.48 18.99 47.01
CA ALA A 8 -18.65 18.27 47.99
C ALA A 8 -19.18 16.84 48.21
N ARG A 9 -20.49 16.66 48.44
CA ARG A 9 -21.11 15.35 48.61
C ARG A 9 -21.03 14.49 47.34
N ASN A 10 -21.25 15.07 46.16
CA ASN A 10 -21.29 14.32 44.90
C ASN A 10 -19.93 13.76 44.51
N TYR A 11 -18.84 14.50 44.79
CA TYR A 11 -17.49 14.07 44.48
C TYR A 11 -16.73 13.48 45.68
N GLY A 12 -17.37 13.38 46.86
CA GLY A 12 -16.77 12.81 48.07
C GLY A 12 -15.65 13.65 48.69
N TYR A 13 -15.60 14.95 48.41
CA TYR A 13 -14.61 15.89 48.95
C TYR A 13 -15.20 16.73 50.09
N ASP A 14 -14.34 17.26 50.95
CA ASP A 14 -14.74 18.22 51.96
C ASP A 14 -15.08 19.60 51.36
N GLU A 15 -15.97 20.34 51.99
CA GLU A 15 -16.41 21.66 51.53
C GLU A 15 -15.24 22.65 51.46
N SER A 16 -14.23 22.47 52.32
CA SER A 16 -12.99 23.23 52.30
C SER A 16 -12.19 23.06 51.00
N THR A 17 -12.19 21.86 50.42
CA THR A 17 -11.51 21.54 49.15
C THR A 17 -12.24 22.16 47.96
N VAL A 18 -13.56 22.10 47.95
CA VAL A 18 -14.39 22.75 46.92
C VAL A 18 -14.27 24.28 46.98
N ARG A 19 -14.08 24.86 48.17
CA ARG A 19 -13.76 26.29 48.32
C ARG A 19 -12.40 26.66 47.73
N LYS A 20 -11.39 25.80 47.83
CA LYS A 20 -10.09 26.00 47.17
C LYS A 20 -10.24 25.98 45.65
N TRP A 21 -11.06 25.10 45.09
CA TRP A 21 -11.35 25.09 43.65
C TRP A 21 -12.03 26.38 43.19
N LYS A 22 -12.95 26.94 44.00
CA LYS A 22 -13.52 28.27 43.76
C LYS A 22 -12.45 29.37 43.74
N GLN A 23 -11.45 29.31 44.63
CA GLN A 23 -10.33 30.25 44.62
C GLN A 23 -9.40 30.07 43.42
N GLN A 24 -9.33 28.85 42.87
CA GLN A 24 -8.57 28.51 41.65
C GLN A 24 -9.31 28.86 40.35
N GLY A 25 -10.48 29.51 40.43
CA GLY A 25 -11.22 29.99 39.26
C GLY A 25 -12.35 29.08 38.79
N MET A 26 -12.83 28.16 39.62
CA MET A 26 -14.02 27.35 39.31
C MET A 26 -15.26 28.24 39.07
N PRO A 27 -15.89 28.20 37.89
CA PRO A 27 -17.12 28.94 37.60
C PRO A 27 -18.25 28.45 38.51
N HIS A 28 -18.84 29.32 39.33
CA HIS A 28 -19.93 28.97 40.25
C HIS A 28 -20.74 30.20 40.65
N GLY A 29 -22.07 30.15 40.51
CA GLY A 29 -22.97 31.26 40.84
C GLY A 29 -24.33 31.14 40.14
N LYS A 30 -25.28 32.03 40.48
CA LYS A 30 -26.65 31.98 39.95
C LYS A 30 -26.75 32.09 38.43
N ASP A 31 -25.74 32.70 37.82
CA ASP A 31 -25.68 32.99 36.38
C ASP A 31 -24.85 31.96 35.59
N VAL A 32 -24.38 30.90 36.25
CA VAL A 32 -23.55 29.85 35.63
C VAL A 32 -24.31 28.53 35.62
N ALA A 33 -24.40 27.91 34.44
CA ALA A 33 -25.01 26.59 34.29
C ALA A 33 -24.18 25.52 35.01
N ASP A 34 -24.87 24.61 35.71
CA ASP A 34 -24.25 23.58 36.55
C ASP A 34 -23.30 22.66 35.74
N GLU A 35 -23.57 22.45 34.45
CA GLU A 35 -22.72 21.69 33.52
C GLU A 35 -21.33 22.31 33.31
N ILE A 36 -21.23 23.64 33.30
CA ILE A 36 -19.95 24.35 33.11
C ILE A 36 -19.07 24.13 34.33
N THR A 37 -19.65 24.18 35.54
CA THR A 37 -18.95 23.89 36.79
C THR A 37 -18.48 22.43 36.84
N ILE A 38 -19.32 21.48 36.43
CA ILE A 38 -19.00 20.06 36.38
C ILE A 38 -17.85 19.78 35.40
N ASN A 39 -17.94 20.32 34.18
CA ASN A 39 -16.91 20.14 33.16
C ASN A 39 -15.57 20.70 33.62
N TRP A 40 -15.55 21.89 34.24
CA TRP A 40 -14.32 22.46 34.78
C TRP A 40 -13.66 21.56 35.83
N ILE A 41 -14.44 20.91 36.71
CA ILE A 41 -13.92 20.00 37.74
C ILE A 41 -13.37 18.73 37.09
N VAL A 42 -14.10 18.16 36.14
CA VAL A 42 -13.65 16.97 35.39
C VAL A 42 -12.32 17.27 34.70
N GLU A 43 -12.18 18.44 34.07
CA GLU A 43 -10.98 18.79 33.31
C GLU A 43 -9.78 19.19 34.16
N ASN A 44 -9.99 19.95 35.22
CA ASN A 44 -8.88 20.52 36.01
C ASN A 44 -8.50 19.69 37.23
N GLN A 45 -9.38 18.82 37.73
CA GLN A 45 -9.14 18.05 38.94
C GLN A 45 -9.12 16.54 38.65
N ILE A 46 -10.04 16.02 37.84
CA ILE A 46 -10.16 14.56 37.63
C ILE A 46 -9.25 14.04 36.49
N LYS A 47 -9.27 14.68 35.32
CA LYS A 47 -8.41 14.32 34.17
C LYS A 47 -6.91 14.32 34.50
N PRO A 48 -6.33 15.34 35.19
CA PRO A 48 -4.90 15.32 35.51
C PRO A 48 -4.49 14.18 36.46
N LEU A 49 -5.38 13.74 37.35
CA LEU A 49 -5.14 12.58 38.20
C LEU A 49 -5.11 11.27 37.40
N ARG A 50 -5.95 11.14 36.36
CA ARG A 50 -5.88 10.01 35.41
C ARG A 50 -4.67 10.09 34.48
N ASN A 51 -4.34 11.27 33.99
CA ASN A 51 -3.22 11.48 33.06
C ASN A 51 -1.83 11.28 33.70
N THR A 52 -1.75 11.12 35.02
CA THR A 52 -0.50 10.80 35.73
C THR A 52 -0.20 9.29 35.70
N ASP A 53 -1.12 8.44 35.24
CA ASP A 53 -0.91 6.99 35.19
C ASP A 53 -0.04 6.60 33.99
N ILE A 54 1.29 6.66 34.20
CA ILE A 54 2.33 6.32 33.22
C ILE A 54 2.09 4.93 32.59
N LYS A 55 1.43 4.02 33.32
CA LYS A 55 1.11 2.67 32.85
C LYS A 55 0.10 2.67 31.70
N GLU A 56 -0.98 3.45 31.80
CA GLU A 56 -2.00 3.55 30.75
C GLU A 56 -1.41 4.17 29.48
N GLN A 57 -0.53 5.16 29.62
CA GLN A 57 0.21 5.74 28.49
C GLN A 57 1.17 4.73 27.83
N ILE A 58 1.89 3.93 28.62
CA ILE A 58 2.77 2.87 28.10
C ILE A 58 1.96 1.81 27.37
N GLU A 59 0.78 1.45 27.88
CA GLU A 59 -0.11 0.49 27.22
C GLU A 59 -0.63 1.01 25.89
N ILE A 60 -1.07 2.28 25.82
CA ILE A 60 -1.48 2.92 24.57
C ILE A 60 -0.34 2.92 23.55
N GLN A 61 0.87 3.30 23.98
CA GLN A 61 2.04 3.32 23.09
C GLN A 61 2.45 1.91 22.64
N ARG A 62 2.35 0.90 23.52
CA ARG A 62 2.59 -0.51 23.16
C ARG A 62 1.56 -1.03 22.16
N LEU A 63 0.28 -0.71 22.36
CA LEU A 63 -0.78 -1.08 21.43
C LEU A 63 -0.58 -0.42 20.06
N ALA A 64 -0.19 0.86 20.03
CA ALA A 64 0.14 1.56 18.79
C ALA A 64 1.32 0.90 18.06
N LYS A 65 2.38 0.52 18.80
CA LYS A 65 3.52 -0.19 18.25
C LYS A 65 3.14 -1.57 17.68
N LEU A 66 2.39 -2.37 18.43
CA LEU A 66 1.91 -3.69 17.97
C LEU A 66 1.02 -3.57 16.74
N THR A 67 0.16 -2.54 16.68
CA THR A 67 -0.70 -2.29 15.51
C THR A 67 0.13 -1.89 14.29
N ALA A 68 1.19 -1.10 14.47
CA ALA A 68 2.11 -0.74 13.39
C ALA A 68 2.90 -1.96 12.90
N GLU A 69 3.38 -2.81 13.80
CA GLU A 69 4.08 -4.06 13.46
C GLU A 69 3.18 -5.04 12.71
N ALA A 70 1.91 -5.18 13.13
CA ALA A 70 0.93 -6.01 12.43
C ALA A 70 0.66 -5.51 11.01
N ARG A 71 0.46 -4.19 10.83
CA ARG A 71 0.29 -3.58 9.50
C ARG A 71 1.52 -3.76 8.61
N GLN A 72 2.72 -3.64 9.17
CA GLN A 72 3.94 -3.89 8.42
C GLN A 72 4.01 -5.35 7.95
N ALA A 73 3.63 -6.30 8.81
CA ALA A 73 3.59 -7.71 8.45
C ALA A 73 2.53 -8.01 7.37
N GLU A 74 1.38 -7.33 7.40
CA GLU A 74 0.37 -7.42 6.34
C GLU A 74 0.92 -6.90 4.99
N ILE A 75 1.54 -5.73 4.97
CA ILE A 75 2.19 -5.17 3.77
C ILE A 75 3.27 -6.11 3.24
N ASP A 76 4.13 -6.65 4.11
CA ASP A 76 5.20 -7.58 3.73
C ASP A 76 4.63 -8.90 3.15
N LEU A 77 3.45 -9.33 3.61
CA LEU A 77 2.75 -10.49 3.05
C LEU A 77 2.15 -10.18 1.69
N GLU A 78 1.49 -9.03 1.53
CA GLU A 78 0.93 -8.58 0.25
C GLU A 78 2.01 -8.39 -0.84
N ILE A 79 3.18 -7.90 -0.46
CA ILE A 79 4.34 -7.82 -1.37
C ILE A 79 4.79 -9.22 -1.81
N LYS A 80 4.84 -10.19 -0.89
CA LYS A 80 5.22 -11.58 -1.21
C LYS A 80 4.18 -12.30 -2.04
N MET A 81 2.90 -11.95 -1.88
CA MET A 81 1.79 -12.47 -2.69
C MET A 81 1.73 -11.82 -4.08
N GLY A 82 2.58 -10.82 -4.36
CA GLY A 82 2.64 -10.15 -5.66
C GLY A 82 1.49 -9.17 -5.92
N GLU A 83 0.64 -8.92 -4.92
CA GLU A 83 -0.48 -7.97 -5.03
C GLU A 83 0.00 -6.51 -4.85
N LEU A 84 1.10 -6.31 -4.13
CA LEU A 84 1.67 -5.00 -3.86
C LEU A 84 3.11 -4.90 -4.40
N ILE A 85 3.35 -3.96 -5.31
CA ILE A 85 4.69 -3.65 -5.82
C ILE A 85 5.15 -2.36 -5.18
N GLU A 86 6.36 -2.35 -4.62
CA GLU A 86 6.97 -1.13 -4.09
C GLU A 86 7.14 -0.08 -5.19
N THR A 87 6.63 1.14 -4.96
CA THR A 87 6.73 2.24 -5.94
C THR A 87 8.19 2.52 -6.34
N GLN A 88 9.11 2.46 -5.37
CA GLN A 88 10.53 2.69 -5.61
C GLN A 88 11.15 1.63 -6.54
N TYR A 89 10.70 0.38 -6.41
CA TYR A 89 11.12 -0.72 -7.28
C TYR A 89 10.63 -0.48 -8.71
N LEU A 90 9.34 -0.16 -8.85
CA LEU A 90 8.73 0.17 -10.15
C LEU A 90 9.43 1.35 -10.83
N GLU A 91 9.72 2.43 -10.10
CA GLU A 91 10.43 3.61 -10.63
C GLU A 91 11.83 3.27 -11.12
N ASN A 92 12.58 2.48 -10.35
CA ASN A 92 13.92 2.06 -10.73
C ASN A 92 13.92 1.18 -11.98
N GLU A 93 12.95 0.26 -12.07
CA GLU A 93 12.83 -0.66 -13.19
C GLU A 93 12.35 0.05 -14.47
N LEU A 94 11.33 0.91 -14.37
CA LEU A 94 10.90 1.79 -15.46
C LEU A 94 12.02 2.74 -15.90
N GLY A 95 12.74 3.32 -14.94
CA GLY A 95 13.89 4.18 -15.20
C GLY A 95 15.00 3.43 -15.94
N THR A 96 15.22 2.16 -15.62
CA THR A 96 16.20 1.30 -16.30
C THR A 96 15.74 0.95 -17.71
N PHE A 97 14.47 0.60 -17.89
CA PHE A 97 13.87 0.32 -19.19
C PHE A 97 13.96 1.53 -20.13
N LEU A 98 13.59 2.72 -19.65
CA LEU A 98 13.65 3.97 -20.44
C LEU A 98 15.10 4.35 -20.79
N LYS A 99 16.06 4.15 -19.88
CA LYS A 99 17.49 4.34 -20.18
C LYS A 99 17.95 3.40 -21.29
N LYS A 100 17.56 2.13 -21.25
CA LYS A 100 17.88 1.16 -22.30
C LYS A 100 17.31 1.58 -23.65
N ILE A 101 16.05 2.03 -23.71
CA ILE A 101 15.45 2.56 -24.95
C ILE A 101 16.30 3.70 -25.52
N ARG A 102 16.61 4.68 -24.68
CA ARG A 102 17.43 5.84 -25.07
C ARG A 102 18.78 5.41 -25.62
N ASP A 103 19.46 4.49 -24.95
CA ASP A 103 20.79 4.04 -25.34
C ASP A 103 20.75 3.26 -26.66
N HIS A 104 19.73 2.44 -26.88
CA HIS A 104 19.52 1.73 -28.14
C HIS A 104 19.25 2.67 -29.31
N ILE A 105 18.37 3.67 -29.15
CA ILE A 105 18.12 4.70 -30.17
C ILE A 105 19.42 5.44 -30.52
N ARG A 106 20.27 5.72 -29.53
CA ARG A 106 21.59 6.34 -29.76
C ARG A 106 22.59 5.45 -30.47
N THR A 107 22.41 4.13 -30.44
CA THR A 107 23.27 3.19 -31.18
C THR A 107 22.87 3.02 -32.65
N VAL A 108 21.64 3.40 -33.04
CA VAL A 108 21.14 3.32 -34.41
C VAL A 108 22.10 3.99 -35.41
N PRO A 109 22.56 5.24 -35.20
CA PRO A 109 23.43 5.90 -36.17
C PRO A 109 24.79 5.21 -36.26
N ASN A 110 25.32 4.69 -35.15
CA ASN A 110 26.64 4.04 -35.12
C ASN A 110 26.64 2.70 -35.87
N LYS A 111 25.55 1.93 -35.78
CA LYS A 111 25.45 0.62 -36.43
C LYS A 111 25.14 0.74 -37.92
N ASN A 112 24.28 1.70 -38.30
CA ASN A 112 23.76 1.79 -39.66
C ASN A 112 24.47 2.87 -40.50
N TYR A 113 25.49 3.57 -39.99
CA TYR A 113 26.20 4.62 -40.74
C TYR A 113 26.73 4.16 -42.10
N LEU A 114 27.32 2.96 -42.17
CA LEU A 114 27.84 2.40 -43.43
C LEU A 114 26.71 2.07 -44.42
N GLU A 115 25.67 1.38 -43.96
CA GLU A 115 24.50 1.04 -44.79
C GLU A 115 23.76 2.28 -45.28
N LEU A 116 23.73 3.35 -44.48
CA LEU A 116 23.13 4.64 -44.85
C LEU A 116 24.01 5.44 -45.81
N PHE A 117 25.33 5.26 -45.75
CA PHE A 117 26.29 5.91 -46.64
C PHE A 117 26.30 5.27 -48.04
N GLU A 118 26.00 3.97 -48.14
CA GLU A 118 25.94 3.23 -49.41
C GLU A 118 24.66 3.50 -50.23
N GLN A 119 23.69 4.25 -49.69
CA GLN A 119 22.43 4.55 -50.37
C GLN A 119 22.53 5.78 -51.29
N GLU A 120 22.11 5.63 -52.54
CA GLU A 120 22.19 6.70 -53.55
C GLU A 120 21.04 7.72 -53.49
N SER A 121 19.92 7.39 -52.82
CA SER A 121 18.73 8.25 -52.74
C SER A 121 18.30 8.52 -51.29
N ALA A 122 17.91 9.77 -51.03
CA ALA A 122 17.39 10.21 -49.72
C ALA A 122 16.12 9.44 -49.29
N SER A 123 15.34 8.92 -50.23
CA SER A 123 14.17 8.08 -49.93
C SER A 123 14.56 6.74 -49.32
N ASP A 124 15.64 6.14 -49.83
CA ASP A 124 16.09 4.83 -49.39
C ASP A 124 16.85 4.91 -48.06
N VAL A 125 17.62 5.97 -47.85
CA VAL A 125 18.20 6.33 -46.53
C VAL A 125 17.11 6.38 -45.46
N LYS A 126 15.98 7.07 -45.74
CA LYS A 126 14.85 7.16 -44.81
C LYS A 126 14.26 5.78 -44.50
N ARG A 127 14.08 4.93 -45.52
CA ARG A 127 13.50 3.59 -45.36
C ARG A 127 14.40 2.68 -44.51
N VAL A 128 15.71 2.68 -44.77
CA VAL A 128 16.69 1.87 -44.02
C VAL A 128 16.77 2.34 -42.57
N LEU A 129 16.76 3.65 -42.32
CA LEU A 129 16.69 4.19 -40.96
C LEU A 129 15.42 3.77 -40.22
N GLN A 130 14.25 3.86 -40.87
CA GLN A 130 12.99 3.44 -40.26
C GLN A 130 13.00 1.94 -39.91
N GLN A 131 13.45 1.09 -40.84
CA GLN A 131 13.55 -0.36 -40.58
C GLN A 131 14.53 -0.70 -39.46
N SER A 132 15.67 0.00 -39.37
CA SER A 132 16.63 -0.19 -38.29
C SER A 132 16.05 0.21 -36.93
N ILE A 133 15.35 1.35 -36.87
CA ILE A 133 14.66 1.81 -35.67
C ILE A 133 13.57 0.82 -35.26
N ASP A 134 12.73 0.37 -36.19
CA ASP A 134 11.65 -0.58 -35.92
C ASP A 134 12.17 -1.95 -35.47
N THR A 135 13.29 -2.41 -36.03
CA THR A 135 13.95 -3.68 -35.62
C THR A 135 14.44 -3.57 -34.18
N ILE A 136 15.15 -2.48 -33.85
CA ILE A 136 15.66 -2.25 -32.50
C ILE A 136 14.53 -2.02 -31.49
N LEU A 137 13.46 -1.33 -31.88
CA LEU A 137 12.28 -1.15 -31.01
C LEU A 137 11.53 -2.47 -30.79
N ASN A 138 11.46 -3.36 -31.77
CA ASN A 138 10.90 -4.69 -31.60
C ASN A 138 11.77 -5.57 -30.70
N GLU A 139 13.10 -5.49 -30.81
CA GLU A 139 14.04 -6.16 -29.88
C GLU A 139 13.85 -5.69 -28.43
N ILE A 140 13.55 -4.40 -28.21
CA ILE A 140 13.24 -3.86 -26.88
C ILE A 140 11.81 -4.23 -26.45
N GLY A 141 10.86 -4.29 -27.38
CA GLY A 141 9.47 -4.65 -27.13
C GLY A 141 9.29 -6.11 -26.72
N ASP A 142 10.16 -7.01 -27.18
CA ASP A 142 10.21 -8.41 -26.74
C ASP A 142 10.90 -8.58 -25.37
N PHE A 143 11.37 -7.49 -24.75
CA PHE A 143 11.82 -7.51 -23.37
C PHE A 143 10.62 -7.74 -22.43
N LYS A 144 10.33 -9.01 -22.16
CA LYS A 144 9.40 -9.40 -21.11
C LYS A 144 9.91 -8.89 -19.78
N LEU A 145 9.04 -8.20 -19.05
CA LEU A 145 9.26 -7.81 -17.66
C LEU A 145 9.45 -9.09 -16.83
N GLU A 146 10.69 -9.51 -16.60
CA GLU A 146 11.03 -10.57 -15.65
C GLU A 146 10.87 -10.04 -14.21
N GLY A 147 9.65 -9.65 -13.88
CA GLY A 147 9.20 -9.28 -12.52
C GLY A 147 7.96 -10.06 -12.09
N GLY A 148 7.25 -10.69 -13.03
CA GLY A 148 6.23 -11.70 -12.71
C GLY A 148 6.87 -13.09 -12.72
N LYS A 149 7.46 -13.52 -11.60
CA LYS A 149 7.46 -14.95 -11.32
C LYS A 149 5.99 -15.36 -11.27
N ASP A 150 5.65 -16.45 -11.96
CA ASP A 150 4.30 -17.06 -12.07
C ASP A 150 3.50 -16.78 -13.35
N ALA A 151 4.17 -16.54 -14.47
CA ALA A 151 3.65 -17.03 -15.75
C ALA A 151 4.42 -18.30 -16.12
N GLU A 152 4.14 -19.40 -15.41
CA GLU A 152 4.45 -20.73 -15.97
C GLU A 152 3.87 -20.77 -17.39
N PRO A 153 4.64 -21.15 -18.41
CA PRO A 153 4.04 -21.51 -19.68
C PRO A 153 3.18 -22.74 -19.38
N GLU A 154 1.85 -22.58 -19.36
CA GLU A 154 0.92 -23.70 -19.36
C GLU A 154 1.38 -24.65 -20.46
N GLN A 155 2.04 -25.74 -20.05
CA GLN A 155 2.42 -26.79 -20.96
C GLN A 155 1.12 -27.34 -21.53
N GLN A 156 0.95 -27.14 -22.83
CA GLN A 156 -0.09 -27.76 -23.63
C GLN A 156 0.05 -29.30 -23.50
N GLN A 157 -0.57 -29.86 -22.47
CA GLN A 157 -0.84 -31.29 -22.37
C GLN A 157 -2.34 -31.50 -22.49
N ILE A 158 -2.82 -31.47 -23.72
CA ILE A 158 -3.96 -32.32 -24.10
C ILE A 158 -3.55 -33.06 -25.37
N THR A 159 -2.75 -34.09 -25.15
CA THR A 159 -2.50 -35.16 -26.10
C THR A 159 -3.80 -35.95 -26.31
N GLU A 160 -4.38 -35.80 -27.50
CA GLU A 160 -5.01 -36.85 -28.33
C GLU A 160 -5.70 -38.04 -27.63
N SER A 161 -6.55 -37.79 -26.63
CA SER A 161 -7.28 -38.86 -25.93
C SER A 161 -8.80 -38.80 -26.16
N THR A 162 -9.23 -38.53 -27.40
CA THR A 162 -10.65 -38.66 -27.79
C THR A 162 -10.86 -39.40 -29.12
N LYS A 163 -9.90 -40.24 -29.55
CA LYS A 163 -10.08 -41.09 -30.74
C LYS A 163 -9.67 -42.54 -30.54
N LYS A 164 -10.06 -43.14 -29.40
CA LYS A 164 -10.08 -44.61 -29.24
C LYS A 164 -11.13 -45.00 -28.19
N GLY A 165 -12.39 -44.88 -28.58
CA GLY A 165 -13.52 -45.25 -27.72
C GLY A 165 -14.81 -45.41 -28.51
N ASN A 166 -14.74 -45.95 -29.74
CA ASN A 166 -15.96 -46.39 -30.42
C ASN A 166 -15.70 -47.35 -31.58
N LYS A 167 -15.18 -48.55 -31.33
CA LYS A 167 -15.44 -49.77 -32.13
C LYS A 167 -15.05 -50.98 -31.28
N GLU A 168 -16.01 -51.57 -30.59
CA GLU A 168 -16.07 -53.01 -30.27
C GLU A 168 -17.35 -53.29 -29.47
N ASN A 169 -18.48 -53.30 -30.19
CA ASN A 169 -19.68 -54.00 -29.75
C ASN A 169 -19.72 -55.32 -30.54
N ILE A 170 -19.00 -56.33 -30.04
CA ILE A 170 -19.11 -57.71 -30.53
C ILE A 170 -19.69 -58.51 -29.37
N ALA A 171 -21.02 -58.53 -29.29
CA ALA A 171 -21.74 -59.58 -28.57
C ALA A 171 -21.55 -60.89 -29.34
N THR A 172 -20.85 -61.86 -28.76
CA THR A 172 -20.84 -63.25 -29.23
C THR A 172 -21.83 -64.08 -28.42
N PRO A 173 -22.55 -65.01 -29.07
CA PRO A 173 -23.67 -65.74 -28.48
C PRO A 173 -23.17 -67.00 -27.76
N LYS A 174 -23.78 -67.34 -26.61
CA LYS A 174 -23.85 -68.72 -26.09
C LYS A 174 -25.08 -68.88 -25.17
N THR A 175 -26.10 -69.59 -25.65
CA THR A 175 -26.62 -70.88 -25.12
C THR A 175 -27.80 -71.28 -25.99
#